data_AF-A0A352RXT3-F1
#
_entry.id   AF-A0A352RXT3-F1
#
_cell.length_a   1.000
_cell.length_b   1.000
_cell.length_c   1.000
_cell.angle_alpha   90.00
_cell.angle_beta   90.00
_cell.angle_gamma   90.00
#
_symmetry.space_group_name_H-M   'P 1'
#
loop_
_entity.id
_entity.type
_entity.pdbx_description
1 polymer ?
#
loop_
_entity_poly.entity_id
_entity_poly.type
_entity_poly.pdbx_seq_one_letter_code
_entity_poly.pdbx_strand_id
1 'polypeptide(L)'
;WQHRDADDRRADILKWARPLASLRMGAGIVLRLLRESGQSGKVIATGGSYQQMLSGRSYQLMQVYLDESLLAFIPEMSANKYMLWVRFTQQDGDMRPRSVDADIPFLLKLCNF
;
A
#
# COMPACT_ATOMS: atom_id res chain seq x y z
N TRP A 1 20.46 4.62 -28.51
CA TRP A 1 19.04 4.32 -28.24
C TRP A 1 18.25 5.58 -27.93
N GLN A 2 18.61 6.41 -26.94
CA GLN A 2 17.84 7.62 -26.58
C GLN A 2 17.71 8.67 -27.71
N HIS A 3 18.69 8.76 -28.60
CA HIS A 3 18.65 9.65 -29.78
C HIS A 3 17.95 9.05 -31.01
N ARG A 4 17.35 7.86 -30.91
CA ARG A 4 16.55 7.26 -32.00
C ARG A 4 15.15 7.83 -32.00
N ASP A 5 14.47 7.65 -33.13
CA ASP A 5 13.06 7.96 -33.28
C ASP A 5 12.21 7.35 -32.14
N ALA A 6 11.13 8.03 -31.77
CA ALA A 6 10.26 7.60 -30.68
C ALA A 6 9.62 6.23 -30.94
N ASP A 7 9.26 5.92 -32.20
CA ASP A 7 8.60 4.69 -32.57
C ASP A 7 9.54 3.48 -32.42
N ASP A 8 10.81 3.64 -32.82
CA ASP A 8 11.87 2.66 -32.61
C ASP A 8 12.07 2.35 -31.12
N ARG A 9 12.12 3.40 -30.29
CA ARG A 9 12.30 3.24 -28.84
C ARG A 9 11.10 2.54 -28.20
N ARG A 10 9.88 2.85 -28.64
CA ARG A 10 8.64 2.20 -28.17
C ARG A 10 8.61 0.72 -28.56
N ALA A 11 8.97 0.40 -29.80
CA ALA A 11 9.05 -0.98 -30.29
C ALA A 11 10.05 -1.81 -29.45
N ASP A 12 11.22 -1.24 -29.15
CA ASP A 12 12.23 -1.86 -28.29
C ASP A 12 11.68 -2.12 -26.87
N ILE A 13 11.04 -1.13 -26.22
CA ILE A 13 10.45 -1.30 -24.88
C ILE A 13 9.40 -2.40 -24.87
N LEU A 14 8.49 -2.41 -25.86
CA LEU A 14 7.45 -3.44 -25.96
C LEU A 14 8.07 -4.83 -26.15
N LYS A 15 9.11 -4.94 -26.99
CA LYS A 15 9.86 -6.17 -27.19
C LYS A 15 10.52 -6.66 -25.90
N TRP A 16 11.15 -5.76 -25.13
CA TRP A 16 11.79 -6.10 -23.85
C TRP A 16 10.80 -6.45 -22.75
N ALA A 17 9.61 -5.83 -22.74
CA ALA A 17 8.55 -6.13 -21.79
C ALA A 17 7.82 -7.44 -22.10
N ARG A 18 7.80 -7.88 -23.37
CA ARG A 18 7.02 -9.04 -23.83
C ARG A 18 7.26 -10.34 -23.03
N PRO A 19 8.50 -10.73 -22.67
CA PRO A 19 8.73 -11.92 -21.85
C PRO A 19 8.09 -11.86 -20.46
N LEU A 20 7.83 -10.67 -19.92
CA LEU A 20 7.21 -10.47 -18.61
C LEU A 20 5.68 -10.55 -18.65
N ALA A 21 5.07 -10.69 -19.84
CA ALA A 21 3.62 -10.67 -19.99
C ALA A 21 2.92 -11.79 -19.19
N SER A 22 3.42 -13.02 -19.27
CA SER A 22 2.86 -14.16 -18.53
C SER A 22 2.98 -13.98 -17.02
N LEU A 23 4.13 -13.47 -16.55
CA LEU A 23 4.34 -13.16 -15.14
C LEU A 23 3.37 -12.06 -14.66
N ARG A 24 3.20 -10.98 -15.45
CA ARG A 24 2.26 -9.91 -15.15
C ARG A 24 0.82 -10.42 -15.04
N MET A 25 0.39 -11.30 -15.95
CA MET A 25 -0.95 -11.89 -15.91
C MET A 25 -1.14 -12.76 -14.67
N GLY A 26 -0.20 -13.66 -14.38
CA GLY A 26 -0.25 -14.51 -13.19
C GLY A 26 -0.25 -13.69 -11.89
N ALA A 27 0.68 -12.74 -11.76
CA ALA A 27 0.74 -11.84 -10.60
C ALA A 27 -0.54 -11.01 -10.46
N GLY A 28 -1.14 -10.56 -11.58
CA GLY A 28 -2.41 -9.84 -11.57
C GLY A 28 -3.56 -10.64 -10.97
N ILE A 29 -3.68 -11.92 -11.35
CA ILE A 29 -4.70 -12.83 -10.80
C ILE A 29 -4.46 -13.05 -9.30
N VAL A 30 -3.22 -13.42 -8.93
CA VAL A 30 -2.87 -13.70 -7.52
C VAL A 30 -3.11 -12.47 -6.63
N LEU A 31 -2.65 -11.29 -7.05
CA LEU A 31 -2.86 -10.06 -6.29
C LEU A 31 -4.33 -9.64 -6.23
N ARG A 32 -5.13 -9.93 -7.27
CA ARG A 32 -6.58 -9.68 -7.24
C ARG A 32 -7.26 -10.55 -6.19
N LEU A 33 -7.04 -11.87 -6.26
CA LEU A 33 -7.63 -12.82 -5.30
C LEU A 33 -7.19 -12.49 -3.86
N LEU A 34 -5.91 -12.18 -3.66
CA LEU A 34 -5.41 -11.78 -2.35
C LEU A 34 -6.11 -10.50 -1.85
N ARG A 35 -6.26 -9.46 -2.68
CA ARG A 35 -6.96 -8.23 -2.25
C ARG A 35 -8.44 -8.44 -1.99
N GLU A 36 -9.07 -9.42 -2.63
CA GLU A 36 -10.49 -9.75 -2.43
C GLU A 36 -10.74 -10.56 -1.16
N SER A 37 -9.73 -11.27 -0.62
CA SER A 37 -9.91 -12.19 0.51
C SER A 37 -10.11 -11.54 1.89
N GLY A 38 -9.62 -10.31 2.08
CA GLY A 38 -9.79 -9.59 3.34
C GLY A 38 -11.18 -8.99 3.53
N GLN A 39 -11.54 -8.66 4.76
CA GLN A 39 -12.66 -7.76 5.07
C GLN A 39 -12.12 -6.46 5.66
N SER A 40 -12.71 -5.33 5.24
CA SER A 40 -12.33 -4.01 5.75
C SER A 40 -13.00 -3.75 7.10
N GLY A 41 -12.19 -3.46 8.13
CA GLY A 41 -12.65 -3.00 9.44
C GLY A 41 -12.45 -1.49 9.58
N LYS A 42 -13.45 -0.80 10.15
CA LYS A 42 -13.30 0.60 10.57
C LYS A 42 -12.51 0.66 11.86
N VAL A 43 -11.43 1.43 11.87
CA VAL A 43 -10.55 1.63 13.02
C VAL A 43 -10.17 3.10 13.14
N ILE A 44 -9.68 3.50 14.32
CA ILE A 44 -9.23 4.86 14.58
C ILE A 44 -7.79 4.79 15.08
N ALA A 45 -6.90 5.55 14.46
CA ALA A 45 -5.57 5.79 14.99
C ALA A 45 -5.66 6.93 16.01
N THR A 46 -5.65 6.58 17.29
CA THR A 46 -5.73 7.55 18.39
C THR A 46 -4.38 8.24 18.58
N GLY A 47 -4.37 9.57 18.64
CA GLY A 47 -3.13 10.35 18.70
C GLY A 47 -2.16 10.01 17.56
N GLY A 48 -2.72 9.81 16.35
CA GLY A 48 -1.96 9.50 15.14
C GLY A 48 -1.37 8.09 15.07
N SER A 49 -1.74 7.16 15.95
CA SER A 49 -1.22 5.78 15.88
C SER A 49 -2.27 4.71 16.15
N TYR A 50 -2.12 3.57 15.45
CA TYR A 50 -2.96 2.39 15.61
C TYR A 50 -2.10 1.13 15.66
N GLN A 51 -2.36 0.26 16.64
CA GLN A 51 -1.67 -1.02 16.78
C GLN A 51 -2.68 -2.15 16.92
N GLN A 52 -2.38 -3.29 16.29
CA GLN A 52 -3.20 -4.49 16.40
C GLN A 52 -2.33 -5.72 16.51
N MET A 53 -2.60 -6.53 17.53
CA MET A 53 -1.98 -7.85 17.69
C MET A 53 -2.58 -8.82 16.66
N LEU A 54 -1.72 -9.59 16.00
CA LEU A 54 -2.11 -10.58 14.99
C LEU A 54 -2.38 -11.96 15.58
N SER A 55 -2.04 -12.18 16.87
CA SER A 55 -2.31 -13.42 17.61
C SER A 55 -1.88 -14.70 16.87
N GLY A 56 -0.76 -14.62 16.13
CA GLY A 56 -0.21 -15.73 15.34
C GLY A 56 -0.87 -15.98 13.99
N ARG A 57 -1.89 -15.20 13.60
CA ARG A 57 -2.44 -15.22 12.24
C ARG A 57 -1.45 -14.58 11.26
N SER A 58 -1.31 -15.19 10.09
CA SER A 58 -0.47 -14.68 9.01
C SER A 58 -1.32 -13.95 7.98
N TYR A 59 -0.80 -12.83 7.49
CA TYR A 59 -1.41 -12.03 6.42
C TYR A 59 -0.30 -11.67 5.42
N GLN A 60 -0.58 -11.75 4.11
CA GLN A 60 0.39 -11.39 3.07
C GLN A 60 0.20 -9.95 2.57
N LEU A 61 -0.93 -9.32 2.88
CA LEU A 61 -1.17 -7.93 2.49
C LEU A 61 -2.00 -7.18 3.53
N MET A 62 -1.58 -5.97 3.84
CA MET A 62 -2.31 -4.98 4.61
C MET A 62 -2.67 -3.79 3.70
N GLN A 63 -3.92 -3.33 3.77
CA GLN A 63 -4.38 -2.16 3.03
C GLN A 63 -4.99 -1.15 4.01
N VAL A 64 -4.56 0.10 3.88
CA VAL A 64 -5.10 1.25 4.62
C VAL A 64 -5.83 2.11 3.61
N TYR A 65 -7.10 2.42 3.88
CA TYR A 65 -7.88 3.36 3.09
C TYR A 65 -8.25 4.56 3.93
N LEU A 66 -7.99 5.74 3.37
CA LEU A 66 -8.34 7.03 3.95
C LEU A 66 -9.44 7.68 3.12
N ASP A 67 -10.28 8.44 3.81
CA ASP A 67 -11.19 9.36 3.15
C ASP A 67 -10.40 10.47 2.45
N GLU A 68 -10.95 11.03 1.37
CA GLU A 68 -10.29 12.11 0.61
C GLU A 68 -9.98 13.34 1.47
N SER A 69 -10.82 13.62 2.49
CA SER A 69 -10.59 14.70 3.45
C SER A 69 -9.36 14.49 4.34
N LEU A 70 -8.81 13.27 4.39
CA LEU A 70 -7.69 12.86 5.25
C LEU A 70 -6.38 12.64 4.47
N LEU A 71 -6.33 12.97 3.18
CA LEU A 71 -5.14 12.74 2.34
C LEU A 71 -3.90 13.55 2.74
N ALA A 72 -4.05 14.57 3.58
CA ALA A 72 -2.92 15.27 4.19
C ALA A 72 -2.13 14.37 5.15
N PHE A 73 -2.74 13.28 5.64
CA PHE A 73 -2.12 12.31 6.53
C PHE A 73 -1.52 11.14 5.75
N ILE A 74 -0.24 10.90 5.99
CA ILE A 74 0.55 9.86 5.35
C ILE A 74 0.64 8.67 6.30
N PRO A 75 0.11 7.49 5.93
CA PRO A 75 0.23 6.29 6.76
C PRO A 75 1.60 5.64 6.58
N GLU A 76 2.41 5.66 7.64
CA GLU A 76 3.62 4.84 7.77
C GLU A 76 3.26 3.52 8.46
N MET A 77 3.65 2.40 7.85
CA MET A 77 3.18 1.07 8.24
C MET A 77 4.36 0.15 8.54
N SER A 78 4.29 -0.54 9.67
CA SER A 78 5.22 -1.60 10.04
C SER A 78 4.45 -2.82 10.51
N ALA A 79 4.95 -4.01 10.20
CA ALA A 79 4.33 -5.25 10.63
C ALA A 79 5.36 -6.34 10.84
N ASN A 80 5.09 -7.21 11.81
CA ASN A 80 5.79 -8.46 12.02
C ASN A 80 4.76 -9.59 12.30
N LYS A 81 5.23 -10.80 12.61
CA LYS A 81 4.35 -11.96 12.87
C LYS A 81 3.38 -11.76 14.05
N TYR A 82 3.69 -10.85 14.97
CA TYR A 82 2.96 -10.66 16.22
C TYR A 82 2.04 -9.44 16.18
N MET A 83 2.43 -8.38 15.49
CA MET A 83 1.78 -7.08 15.57
C MET A 83 1.93 -6.29 14.28
N LEU A 84 0.89 -5.50 13.96
CA LEU A 84 0.96 -4.41 13.00
C LEU A 84 0.90 -3.06 13.72
N TRP A 85 1.51 -2.07 13.10
CA TRP A 85 1.51 -0.69 13.55
C TRP A 85 1.32 0.24 12.35
N VAL A 86 0.35 1.13 12.46
CA VAL A 86 0.13 2.26 11.54
C VAL A 86 0.38 3.54 12.33
N ARG A 87 1.26 4.40 11.83
CA ARG A 87 1.53 5.73 12.36
C ARG A 87 1.27 6.75 11.27
N PHE A 88 0.49 7.76 11.58
CA PHE A 88 0.20 8.84 10.67
C PHE A 88 1.18 9.98 10.87
N THR A 89 1.72 10.44 9.76
CA THR A 89 2.54 11.65 9.68
C THR A 89 1.87 12.67 8.77
N GLN A 90 2.26 13.92 8.89
CA GLN A 90 1.85 14.97 7.97
C GLN A 90 3.12 15.66 7.47
N GLN A 91 3.17 15.92 6.17
CA GLN A 91 4.23 16.68 5.55
C GLN A 91 3.69 18.05 5.14
N ASP A 92 4.27 19.10 5.70
CA ASP A 92 3.98 20.49 5.35
C ASP A 92 5.20 21.05 4.59
N GLY A 93 5.12 21.09 3.26
CA GLY A 93 6.18 21.56 2.37
C GLY A 93 7.44 20.68 2.32
N ASP A 94 8.62 21.30 2.28
CA ASP A 94 9.95 20.64 2.15
C ASP A 94 10.49 20.06 3.47
N MET A 95 9.68 20.05 4.53
CA MET A 95 10.08 19.54 5.84
C MET A 95 9.91 18.03 5.95
N ARG A 96 10.71 17.39 6.82
CA ARG A 96 10.53 15.97 7.18
C ARG A 96 9.11 15.72 7.73
N PRO A 97 8.48 14.57 7.41
CA PRO A 97 7.19 14.19 7.96
C PRO A 97 7.19 14.29 9.49
N ARG A 98 6.18 14.95 10.06
CA ARG A 98 5.99 15.10 11.51
C ARG A 98 4.88 14.17 11.97
N SER A 99 4.99 13.64 13.18
CA SER A 99 3.88 12.90 13.78
C SER A 99 2.69 13.82 14.01
N VAL A 100 1.52 13.23 13.82
CA VAL A 100 0.25 13.89 14.04
C VAL A 100 -0.29 13.50 15.41
N ASP A 101 -0.82 14.47 16.14
CA ASP A 101 -1.55 14.27 17.39
C ASP A 101 -3.05 14.50 17.14
N ALA A 102 -3.66 13.59 16.38
CA ALA A 102 -5.06 13.65 16.02
C ALA A 102 -5.63 12.24 15.86
N ASP A 103 -6.93 12.11 16.11
CA ASP A 103 -7.65 10.86 15.89
C ASP A 103 -8.01 10.73 14.42
N ILE A 104 -7.45 9.73 13.75
CA ILE A 104 -7.61 9.53 12.30
C ILE A 104 -8.42 8.26 12.06
N PRO A 105 -9.70 8.37 11.64
CA PRO A 105 -10.50 7.22 11.24
C PRO A 105 -10.03 6.70 9.87
N PHE A 106 -9.87 5.39 9.74
CA PHE A 106 -9.48 4.75 8.48
C PHE A 106 -10.07 3.34 8.36
N LEU A 107 -10.03 2.78 7.14
CA LEU A 107 -10.34 1.36 6.94
C LEU A 107 -9.05 0.56 6.89
N LEU A 108 -8.96 -0.45 7.75
CA LEU A 108 -7.90 -1.44 7.74
C LEU A 108 -8.43 -2.73 7.11
N LYS A 109 -7.73 -3.24 6.10
CA LYS A 109 -8.03 -4.54 5.49
C LYS A 109 -6.80 -5.43 5.55
N LEU A 110 -6.95 -6.59 6.20
CA LEU A 110 -5.92 -7.62 6.27
C LEU A 110 -6.30 -8.80 5.37
N CYS A 111 -5.41 -9.15 4.45
CA CYS A 111 -5.65 -10.12 3.39
C CYS A 111 -4.77 -11.35 3.57
N ASN A 112 -5.37 -12.53 3.44
CA ASN A 112 -4.69 -13.82 3.48
C ASN A 112 -5.22 -14.76 2.38
N PHE A 113 -4.44 -15.74 1.94
CA PHE A 113 -4.98 -16.83 1.09
C PHE A 113 -5.91 -17.76 1.87
#